data_AF-A0A1E5GHQ1-F1
#
_entry.id   AF-A0A1E5GHQ1-F1
#
_cell.length_a   1.000
_cell.length_b   1.000
_cell.length_c   1.000
_cell.angle_alpha   90.00
_cell.angle_beta   90.00
_cell.angle_gamma   90.00
#
_symmetry.space_group_name_H-M   'P 1'
#
loop_
_entity.id
_entity.type
_entity.pdbx_description
1 polymer ?
#
loop_
_entity_poly.entity_id
_entity_poly.type
_entity_poly.pdbx_seq_one_letter_code
_entity_poly.pdbx_strand_id
1 'polypeptide(L)'
;MKEIKLGTFSVQYDHLKTADCSLKIAEEIYIKEQKLPSYFIGEATMSFFDFYAAECPELQQDDYRISENFQRIIKRFPHTNQQNILSEDDHYSMKKIPIYVSAKEYLIAKITPEKYPAFIDKVEQSQLFAAENVDGTKYKRLSLNGTYGPREALTDQDSNDRFVQAQLELTNELYYFGHYSYAGMIQFLPEYGIETYDQFHEAYGKYIYSMTLTKAGQTIPLLWPDYLYHKPENHLEFGLLAGTDQTRYQLFDHWTEGEEVSIEILAEGFEDVHFTTVLKKPMNSRPKIVETDSVKGEQITLKIAPELITEIMQQEATIDILTPKKDTLDGSSLIKKATEDQLIFSSDSLSQHGRYQLKIVSQTYGQLLFLFTMKQERLEE
;
A
#
# COMPACT_ATOMS: atom_id res chain seq x y z
N MET A 1 -37.37 -2.18 36.12
CA MET A 1 -37.41 -1.66 34.74
C MET A 1 -36.68 -0.34 34.65
N LYS A 2 -35.68 -0.26 33.78
CA LYS A 2 -34.86 0.92 33.47
C LYS A 2 -35.05 1.29 32.00
N GLU A 3 -34.65 2.49 31.61
CA GLU A 3 -34.68 2.96 30.22
C GLU A 3 -33.30 3.47 29.83
N ILE A 4 -32.90 3.23 28.58
CA ILE A 4 -31.69 3.78 27.99
C ILE A 4 -31.98 4.41 26.64
N LYS A 5 -31.34 5.56 26.37
CA LYS A 5 -31.47 6.28 25.11
C LYS A 5 -30.30 5.98 24.19
N LEU A 6 -30.58 5.64 22.94
CA LEU A 6 -29.63 5.39 21.87
C LEU A 6 -29.96 6.33 20.70
N GLY A 7 -29.39 7.53 20.72
CA GLY A 7 -29.76 8.59 19.77
C GLY A 7 -31.24 8.97 19.91
N THR A 8 -32.02 8.76 18.84
CA THR A 8 -33.47 9.03 18.78
C THR A 8 -34.33 7.90 19.35
N PHE A 9 -33.75 6.76 19.74
CA PHE A 9 -34.47 5.59 20.24
C PHE A 9 -34.37 5.48 21.77
N SER A 10 -35.44 4.98 22.39
CA SER A 10 -35.45 4.57 23.79
C SER A 10 -35.64 3.05 23.86
N VAL A 11 -34.90 2.39 24.75
CA VAL A 11 -35.02 0.96 24.99
C VAL A 11 -35.28 0.72 26.48
N GLN A 12 -36.37 0.02 26.79
CA GLN A 12 -36.65 -0.44 28.14
C GLN A 12 -35.91 -1.77 28.39
N TYR A 13 -35.26 -1.86 29.55
CA TYR A 13 -34.49 -3.04 29.93
C TYR A 13 -34.63 -3.39 31.41
N ASP A 14 -34.32 -4.64 31.74
CA ASP A 14 -34.19 -5.13 33.11
C ASP A 14 -33.09 -6.20 33.19
N HIS A 15 -32.56 -6.43 34.39
CA HIS A 15 -31.53 -7.45 34.61
C HIS A 15 -32.11 -8.85 34.83
N LEU A 16 -33.42 -8.92 35.07
CA LEU A 16 -34.19 -10.15 35.22
C LEU A 16 -35.29 -10.22 34.16
N LYS A 17 -35.70 -11.42 33.77
CA LYS A 17 -36.83 -11.60 32.86
C LYS A 17 -38.11 -11.13 33.53
N THR A 18 -38.82 -10.20 32.88
CA THR A 18 -40.15 -9.74 33.32
C THR A 18 -41.18 -9.94 32.20
N ALA A 19 -42.45 -9.64 32.47
CA ALA A 19 -43.49 -9.67 31.45
C ALA A 19 -43.24 -8.64 30.34
N ASP A 20 -42.77 -7.44 30.73
CA ASP A 20 -42.52 -6.33 29.81
C ASP A 20 -41.13 -6.41 29.14
N CYS A 21 -40.13 -7.00 29.80
CA CYS A 21 -38.78 -7.21 29.28
C CYS A 21 -38.49 -8.72 29.22
N SER A 22 -38.93 -9.35 28.13
CA SER A 22 -38.89 -10.81 27.96
C SER A 22 -37.76 -11.29 27.04
N LEU A 23 -37.23 -10.41 26.18
CA LEU A 23 -36.23 -10.74 25.16
C LEU A 23 -34.82 -10.65 25.75
N LYS A 24 -34.13 -11.79 25.90
CA LYS A 24 -32.75 -11.85 26.41
C LYS A 24 -31.75 -11.42 25.34
N ILE A 25 -30.90 -10.44 25.64
CA ILE A 25 -29.83 -9.99 24.74
C ILE A 25 -28.43 -10.31 25.25
N ALA A 26 -28.24 -10.43 26.57
CA ALA A 26 -26.98 -10.86 27.18
C ALA A 26 -27.25 -11.62 28.48
N GLU A 27 -26.18 -12.05 29.16
CA GLU A 27 -26.29 -12.53 30.54
C GLU A 27 -26.91 -11.42 31.41
N GLU A 28 -28.03 -11.74 32.07
CA GLU A 28 -28.76 -10.81 32.94
C GLU A 28 -29.11 -9.46 32.28
N ILE A 29 -29.42 -9.44 30.98
CA ILE A 29 -29.97 -8.27 30.30
C ILE A 29 -31.12 -8.72 29.40
N TYR A 30 -32.32 -8.23 29.74
CA TYR A 30 -33.56 -8.45 29.00
C TYR A 30 -34.13 -7.12 28.56
N ILE A 31 -34.70 -7.07 27.35
CA ILE A 31 -35.30 -5.86 26.80
C ILE A 31 -36.76 -6.09 26.44
N LYS A 32 -37.50 -5.00 26.33
CA LYS A 32 -38.83 -5.00 25.74
C LYS A 32 -38.75 -5.34 24.25
N GLU A 33 -39.71 -6.13 23.78
CA GLU A 33 -39.82 -6.43 22.35
C GLU A 33 -40.18 -5.16 21.58
N GLN A 34 -39.28 -4.76 20.69
CA GLN A 34 -39.43 -3.60 19.82
C GLN A 34 -38.54 -3.76 18.59
N LYS A 35 -38.86 -3.07 17.51
CA LYS A 35 -38.00 -3.03 16.33
C LYS A 35 -36.78 -2.16 16.63
N LEU A 36 -35.59 -2.76 16.54
CA LEU A 36 -34.31 -2.05 16.62
C LEU A 36 -33.74 -1.87 15.22
N PRO A 37 -32.94 -0.82 14.97
CA PRO A 37 -32.10 -0.78 13.77
C PRO A 37 -31.15 -1.98 13.77
N SER A 38 -30.72 -2.43 12.60
CA SER A 38 -29.72 -3.50 12.52
C SER A 38 -28.35 -3.01 12.99
N TYR A 39 -28.00 -1.78 12.58
CA TYR A 39 -26.67 -1.21 12.78
C TYR A 39 -26.74 0.25 13.21
N PHE A 40 -25.70 0.67 13.93
CA PHE A 40 -25.31 2.06 14.08
C PHE A 40 -24.04 2.27 13.27
N ILE A 41 -24.01 3.31 12.43
CA ILE A 41 -22.89 3.62 11.55
C ILE A 41 -22.32 5.00 11.89
N GLY A 42 -21.07 5.23 11.52
CA GLY A 42 -20.42 6.53 11.66
C GLY A 42 -19.01 6.49 11.10
N GLU A 43 -18.17 7.41 11.54
CA GLU A 43 -16.81 7.57 11.04
C GLU A 43 -15.81 7.60 12.21
N ALA A 44 -14.69 6.92 12.06
CA ALA A 44 -13.62 6.91 13.05
C ALA A 44 -12.31 7.44 12.47
N THR A 45 -11.46 7.97 13.36
CA THR A 45 -10.03 8.07 13.08
C THR A 45 -9.34 6.86 13.72
N MET A 46 -8.56 6.13 12.94
CA MET A 46 -7.95 4.87 13.35
C MET A 46 -6.47 4.88 13.04
N SER A 47 -5.63 4.31 13.90
CA SER A 47 -4.24 4.04 13.52
C SER A 47 -4.21 3.02 12.37
N PHE A 48 -3.14 3.01 11.58
CA PHE A 48 -2.97 1.98 10.55
C PHE A 48 -2.99 0.56 11.15
N PHE A 49 -2.43 0.40 12.35
CA PHE A 49 -2.51 -0.86 13.09
C PHE A 49 -3.96 -1.24 13.40
N ASP A 50 -4.75 -0.36 14.01
CA ASP A 50 -6.17 -0.63 14.31
C ASP A 50 -6.99 -0.92 13.04
N PHE A 51 -6.61 -0.31 11.91
CA PHE A 51 -7.24 -0.56 10.62
C PHE A 51 -6.91 -1.95 10.06
N TYR A 52 -5.69 -2.45 10.23
CA TYR A 52 -5.25 -3.71 9.61
C TYR A 52 -5.12 -4.89 10.57
N ALA A 53 -5.31 -4.70 11.88
CA ALA A 53 -5.06 -5.75 12.87
C ALA A 53 -5.88 -7.03 12.66
N ALA A 54 -7.06 -6.94 12.04
CA ALA A 54 -7.87 -8.13 11.72
C ALA A 54 -7.40 -8.84 10.44
N GLU A 55 -6.86 -8.08 9.49
CA GLU A 55 -6.36 -8.54 8.20
C GLU A 55 -4.91 -9.03 8.26
N CYS A 56 -4.11 -8.51 9.19
CA CYS A 56 -2.66 -8.74 9.33
C CYS A 56 -2.30 -9.12 10.79
N PRO A 57 -2.84 -10.22 11.36
CA PRO A 57 -2.66 -10.57 12.77
C PRO A 57 -1.21 -10.86 13.19
N GLU A 58 -0.32 -11.12 12.22
CA GLU A 58 1.11 -11.35 12.41
C GLU A 58 1.90 -10.06 12.66
N LEU A 59 1.38 -8.91 12.23
CA LEU A 59 2.05 -7.62 12.40
C LEU A 59 1.71 -7.02 13.77
N GLN A 60 2.72 -6.44 14.41
CA GLN A 60 2.58 -5.68 15.64
C GLN A 60 2.49 -4.19 15.34
N GLN A 61 2.04 -3.40 16.32
CA GLN A 61 1.91 -1.94 16.15
C GLN A 61 3.22 -1.28 15.68
N ASP A 62 4.37 -1.73 16.20
CA ASP A 62 5.69 -1.21 15.84
C ASP A 62 6.07 -1.46 14.37
N ASP A 63 5.48 -2.46 13.71
CA ASP A 63 5.70 -2.72 12.28
C ASP A 63 5.08 -1.63 11.39
N TYR A 64 4.18 -0.80 11.94
CA TYR A 64 3.56 0.34 11.25
C TYR A 64 4.29 1.66 11.51
N ARG A 65 5.45 1.61 12.16
CA ARG A 65 6.29 2.78 12.38
C ARG A 65 7.08 3.13 11.12
N ILE A 66 7.11 4.41 10.79
CA ILE A 66 7.89 4.92 9.65
C ILE A 66 9.37 4.72 9.91
N SER A 67 10.06 4.07 8.96
CA SER A 67 11.51 3.89 9.04
C SER A 67 12.26 5.23 9.00
N GLU A 68 13.43 5.32 9.64
CA GLU A 68 14.25 6.54 9.64
C GLU A 68 14.60 7.02 8.22
N ASN A 69 14.77 6.08 7.27
CA ASN A 69 15.02 6.39 5.86
C ASN A 69 13.87 7.19 5.25
N PHE A 70 12.62 6.87 5.61
CA PHE A 70 11.42 7.53 5.11
C PHE A 70 11.11 8.86 5.81
N GLN A 71 11.51 9.05 7.07
CA GLN A 71 11.31 10.34 7.76
C GLN A 71 11.96 11.52 7.02
N ARG A 72 13.11 11.29 6.36
CA ARG A 72 13.78 12.31 5.54
C ARG A 72 13.01 12.61 4.25
N ILE A 73 12.31 11.62 3.70
CA ILE A 73 11.52 11.73 2.48
C ILE A 73 10.25 12.54 2.75
N ILE A 74 9.53 12.23 3.84
CA ILE A 74 8.29 12.94 4.23
C ILE A 74 8.54 14.44 4.46
N LYS A 75 9.69 14.82 5.04
CA LYS A 75 10.03 16.24 5.22
C LYS A 75 10.17 17.00 3.91
N ARG A 76 10.54 16.32 2.82
CA ARG A 76 10.73 16.92 1.48
C ARG A 76 9.44 16.88 0.66
N PHE A 77 8.64 15.85 0.85
CA PHE A 77 7.38 15.62 0.16
C PHE A 77 6.32 15.37 1.22
N PRO A 78 5.52 16.38 1.62
CA PRO A 78 4.45 16.16 2.58
C PRO A 78 3.34 15.32 1.95
N HIS A 79 2.69 14.49 2.77
CA HIS A 79 1.50 13.75 2.36
C HIS A 79 0.42 14.73 1.89
N THR A 80 -0.20 14.44 0.75
CA THR A 80 -1.21 15.32 0.12
C THR A 80 -2.64 14.87 0.32
N ASN A 81 -2.88 13.59 0.62
CA ASN A 81 -4.18 13.12 1.10
C ASN A 81 -4.54 13.70 2.48
N GLN A 82 -5.77 14.18 2.62
CA GLN A 82 -6.32 14.75 3.85
C GLN A 82 -6.84 13.70 4.85
N GLN A 83 -7.06 12.46 4.42
CA GLN A 83 -7.46 11.34 5.27
C GLN A 83 -6.30 10.80 6.11
N ASN A 84 -5.07 10.85 5.61
CA ASN A 84 -3.92 10.36 6.37
C ASN A 84 -3.31 11.46 7.24
N ILE A 85 -3.08 11.15 8.51
CA ILE A 85 -2.40 12.01 9.47
C ILE A 85 -1.17 11.30 9.98
N LEU A 86 -0.04 11.98 9.96
CA LEU A 86 1.13 11.56 10.72
C LEU A 86 0.98 12.00 12.18
N SER A 87 1.05 11.06 13.12
CA SER A 87 1.07 11.33 14.56
C SER A 87 2.47 11.78 15.00
N GLU A 88 2.57 12.33 16.22
CA GLU A 88 3.85 12.78 16.81
C GLU A 88 4.85 11.63 17.05
N ASP A 89 4.36 10.39 17.12
CA ASP A 89 5.15 9.17 17.41
C ASP A 89 5.56 8.39 16.14
N ASP A 90 5.66 9.05 14.98
CA ASP A 90 6.01 8.44 13.69
C ASP A 90 5.03 7.36 13.18
N HIS A 91 3.76 7.37 13.62
CA HIS A 91 2.72 6.46 13.15
C HIS A 91 1.69 7.19 12.28
N TYR A 92 1.16 6.51 11.26
CA TYR A 92 0.04 7.06 10.50
C TYR A 92 -1.31 6.66 11.10
N SER A 93 -2.27 7.56 11.00
CA SER A 93 -3.69 7.32 11.25
C SER A 93 -4.52 7.71 10.02
N MET A 94 -5.59 6.97 9.77
CA MET A 94 -6.58 7.26 8.74
C MET A 94 -7.82 7.90 9.39
N LYS A 95 -8.29 9.00 8.83
CA LYS A 95 -9.51 9.71 9.23
C LYS A 95 -10.71 9.23 8.43
N LYS A 96 -11.89 9.49 8.98
CA LYS A 96 -13.18 9.29 8.30
C LYS A 96 -13.38 7.85 7.80
N ILE A 97 -12.81 6.87 8.50
CA ILE A 97 -13.01 5.48 8.18
C ILE A 97 -14.46 5.13 8.52
N PRO A 98 -15.28 4.64 7.56
CA PRO A 98 -16.63 4.22 7.85
C PRO A 98 -16.61 3.02 8.80
N ILE A 99 -17.31 3.13 9.91
CA ILE A 99 -17.44 2.07 10.90
C ILE A 99 -18.90 1.72 11.14
N TYR A 100 -19.12 0.51 11.64
CA TYR A 100 -20.43 0.09 12.10
C TYR A 100 -20.37 -0.74 13.38
N VAL A 101 -21.48 -0.74 14.11
CA VAL A 101 -21.72 -1.55 15.30
C VAL A 101 -23.10 -2.19 15.18
N SER A 102 -23.24 -3.46 15.56
CA SER A 102 -24.58 -4.06 15.70
C SER A 102 -25.37 -3.39 16.83
N ALA A 103 -26.67 -3.14 16.63
CA ALA A 103 -27.49 -2.48 17.66
C ALA A 103 -27.52 -3.21 19.01
N LYS A 104 -27.42 -4.54 18.96
CA LYS A 104 -27.34 -5.39 20.15
C LYS A 104 -26.08 -5.12 20.97
N GLU A 105 -24.92 -5.10 20.32
CA GLU A 105 -23.63 -4.83 20.97
C GLU A 105 -23.58 -3.40 21.51
N TYR A 106 -24.03 -2.42 20.72
CA TYR A 106 -24.14 -1.03 21.15
C TYR A 106 -24.96 -0.88 22.45
N LEU A 107 -26.13 -1.53 22.49
CA LEU A 107 -27.03 -1.50 23.64
C LEU A 107 -26.43 -2.18 24.87
N ILE A 108 -25.81 -3.35 24.72
CA ILE A 108 -25.14 -4.07 25.82
C ILE A 108 -24.07 -3.18 26.44
N ALA A 109 -23.21 -2.58 25.61
CA ALA A 109 -22.16 -1.70 26.08
C ALA A 109 -22.71 -0.47 26.82
N LYS A 110 -23.79 0.14 26.33
CA LYS A 110 -24.40 1.30 26.98
C LYS A 110 -25.09 0.95 28.32
N ILE A 111 -25.59 -0.27 28.49
CA ILE A 111 -26.19 -0.73 29.76
C ILE A 111 -25.12 -1.06 30.81
N THR A 112 -23.98 -1.64 30.39
CA THR A 112 -22.86 -2.01 31.27
C THR A 112 -21.54 -1.42 30.75
N PRO A 113 -21.36 -0.08 30.77
CA PRO A 113 -20.19 0.57 30.19
C PRO A 113 -18.88 0.17 30.88
N GLU A 114 -18.92 -0.14 32.18
CA GLU A 114 -17.77 -0.57 32.97
C GLU A 114 -17.15 -1.90 32.49
N LYS A 115 -17.93 -2.75 31.81
CA LYS A 115 -17.45 -4.01 31.24
C LYS A 115 -16.76 -3.83 29.89
N TYR A 116 -17.03 -2.72 29.18
CA TYR A 116 -16.57 -2.49 27.81
C TYR A 116 -15.97 -1.10 27.61
N PRO A 117 -14.99 -0.68 28.44
CA PRO A 117 -14.49 0.70 28.43
C PRO A 117 -13.86 1.10 27.09
N ALA A 118 -13.07 0.23 26.46
CA ALA A 118 -12.42 0.52 25.17
C ALA A 118 -13.42 0.72 24.02
N PHE A 119 -14.51 -0.06 24.02
CA PHE A 119 -15.58 0.10 23.04
C PHE A 119 -16.33 1.42 23.25
N ILE A 120 -16.65 1.76 24.50
CA ILE A 120 -17.36 3.00 24.83
C ILE A 120 -16.58 4.23 24.40
N ASP A 121 -15.27 4.25 24.68
CA ASP A 121 -14.38 5.33 24.25
C ASP A 121 -14.41 5.54 22.73
N LYS A 122 -14.24 4.45 21.96
CA LYS A 122 -14.30 4.49 20.48
C LYS A 122 -15.67 4.95 19.96
N VAL A 123 -16.75 4.48 20.57
CA VAL A 123 -18.12 4.91 20.24
C VAL A 123 -18.32 6.40 20.44
N GLU A 124 -17.82 6.96 21.55
CA GLU A 124 -17.98 8.37 21.90
C GLU A 124 -17.22 9.28 20.94
N GLN A 125 -16.12 8.79 20.38
CA GLN A 125 -15.31 9.48 19.38
C GLN A 125 -15.92 9.42 17.96
N SER A 126 -16.74 8.41 17.64
CA SER A 126 -17.11 8.08 16.25
C SER A 126 -18.47 8.59 15.76
N GLN A 127 -19.15 9.44 16.54
CA GLN A 127 -20.46 10.07 16.19
C GLN A 127 -21.48 9.11 15.54
N LEU A 128 -21.73 7.96 16.17
CA LEU A 128 -22.59 6.92 15.61
C LEU A 128 -24.07 7.34 15.55
N PHE A 129 -24.74 6.99 14.45
CA PHE A 129 -26.18 7.17 14.26
C PHE A 129 -26.83 5.88 13.77
N ALA A 130 -28.13 5.71 14.04
CA ALA A 130 -28.88 4.54 13.59
C ALA A 130 -29.04 4.56 12.07
N ALA A 131 -28.68 3.47 11.40
CA ALA A 131 -28.85 3.35 9.96
C ALA A 131 -30.20 2.68 9.65
N GLU A 132 -31.06 3.39 8.91
CA GLU A 132 -32.29 2.81 8.34
C GLU A 132 -32.04 2.18 6.97
N ASN A 133 -31.16 2.81 6.17
CA ASN A 133 -30.64 2.31 4.91
C ASN A 133 -29.12 2.47 4.94
N VAL A 134 -28.41 1.49 4.40
CA VAL A 134 -26.96 1.50 4.19
C VAL A 134 -26.74 1.32 2.70
N ASP A 135 -25.78 2.03 2.12
CA ASP A 135 -25.36 1.80 0.74
C ASP A 135 -24.32 0.66 0.67
N GLY A 136 -23.85 0.32 -0.54
CA GLY A 136 -22.84 -0.71 -0.75
C GLY A 136 -21.45 -0.43 -0.19
N THR A 137 -21.22 0.69 0.51
CA THR A 137 -19.91 1.03 1.06
C THR A 137 -19.44 -0.03 2.06
N LYS A 138 -18.14 -0.33 2.08
CA LYS A 138 -17.57 -1.24 3.08
C LYS A 138 -17.24 -0.51 4.39
N TYR A 139 -17.62 -1.10 5.51
CA TYR A 139 -17.43 -0.55 6.86
C TYR A 139 -16.49 -1.44 7.69
N LYS A 140 -15.71 -0.85 8.61
CA LYS A 140 -15.03 -1.62 9.67
C LYS A 140 -16.01 -1.92 10.81
N ARG A 141 -16.11 -3.17 11.22
CA ARG A 141 -16.93 -3.55 12.38
C ARG A 141 -16.23 -3.17 13.68
N LEU A 142 -16.83 -2.36 14.54
CA LEU A 142 -16.37 -2.18 15.93
C LEU A 142 -17.08 -3.20 16.84
N SER A 143 -16.30 -4.12 17.42
CA SER A 143 -16.79 -5.21 18.28
C SER A 143 -16.79 -4.84 19.76
N LEU A 144 -17.62 -5.48 20.59
CA LEU A 144 -17.76 -5.18 22.03
C LEU A 144 -16.45 -5.14 22.84
N ASN A 145 -15.45 -5.92 22.43
CA ASN A 145 -14.12 -5.95 23.05
C ASN A 145 -13.26 -4.72 22.70
N GLY A 146 -13.74 -3.81 21.86
CA GLY A 146 -13.03 -2.61 21.40
C GLY A 146 -12.12 -2.82 20.19
N THR A 147 -12.13 -4.00 19.56
CA THR A 147 -11.34 -4.27 18.35
C THR A 147 -12.15 -4.01 17.09
N TYR A 148 -11.45 -3.62 16.01
CA TYR A 148 -12.05 -3.50 14.69
C TYR A 148 -11.89 -4.81 13.90
N GLY A 149 -12.95 -5.25 13.23
CA GLY A 149 -12.95 -6.39 12.30
C GLY A 149 -12.61 -5.96 10.87
N PRO A 150 -12.57 -6.91 9.91
CA PRO A 150 -12.29 -6.60 8.50
C PRO A 150 -13.35 -5.66 7.88
N ARG A 151 -13.00 -5.03 6.75
CA ARG A 151 -13.97 -4.25 5.95
C ARG A 151 -15.00 -5.17 5.30
N GLU A 152 -16.28 -4.86 5.46
CA GLU A 152 -17.36 -5.61 4.82
C GLU A 152 -18.52 -4.70 4.40
N ALA A 153 -19.19 -5.06 3.30
CA ALA A 153 -20.42 -4.42 2.86
C ALA A 153 -21.59 -4.94 3.72
N LEU A 154 -22.46 -4.05 4.19
CA LEU A 154 -23.59 -4.41 5.03
C LEU A 154 -24.86 -4.79 4.22
N THR A 155 -24.78 -4.65 2.90
CA THR A 155 -25.86 -4.85 1.95
C THR A 155 -25.27 -5.22 0.58
N ASP A 156 -26.07 -5.86 -0.27
CA ASP A 156 -25.73 -6.19 -1.65
C ASP A 156 -26.08 -5.04 -2.64
N GLN A 157 -26.49 -3.87 -2.13
CA GLN A 157 -26.72 -2.68 -2.96
C GLN A 157 -25.39 -2.15 -3.51
N ASP A 158 -25.44 -1.51 -4.67
CA ASP A 158 -24.27 -0.84 -5.24
C ASP A 158 -23.82 0.32 -4.32
N SER A 159 -22.51 0.54 -4.21
CA SER A 159 -21.99 1.75 -3.57
C SER A 159 -22.09 2.95 -4.51
N ASN A 160 -22.10 4.16 -3.95
CA ASN A 160 -22.07 5.40 -4.74
C ASN A 160 -20.66 5.77 -5.22
N ASP A 161 -19.74 4.81 -5.21
CA ASP A 161 -18.35 5.06 -5.50
C ASP A 161 -18.11 5.28 -6.99
N ARG A 162 -17.07 6.06 -7.30
CA ARG A 162 -16.63 6.24 -8.68
C ARG A 162 -15.81 5.04 -9.12
N PHE A 163 -16.18 4.48 -10.27
CA PHE A 163 -15.44 3.39 -10.91
C PHE A 163 -14.17 3.92 -11.61
N VAL A 164 -13.02 3.32 -11.31
CA VAL A 164 -11.70 3.72 -11.83
C VAL A 164 -10.80 2.53 -12.16
N GLN A 165 -11.11 1.31 -11.71
CA GLN A 165 -10.32 0.09 -11.96
C GLN A 165 -9.95 -0.07 -13.43
N ALA A 166 -10.95 0.03 -14.31
CA ALA A 166 -10.77 -0.16 -15.76
C ALA A 166 -9.95 0.95 -16.44
N GLN A 167 -9.62 2.02 -15.71
CA GLN A 167 -8.86 3.17 -16.21
C GLN A 167 -7.38 3.08 -15.82
N LEU A 168 -7.03 2.16 -14.92
CA LEU A 168 -5.69 2.02 -14.34
C LEU A 168 -5.02 0.72 -14.80
N GLU A 169 -3.70 0.75 -14.90
CA GLU A 169 -2.87 -0.40 -15.27
C GLU A 169 -1.61 -0.45 -14.40
N LEU A 170 -1.21 -1.65 -13.99
CA LEU A 170 0.12 -1.93 -13.44
C LEU A 170 1.11 -2.04 -14.61
N THR A 171 1.87 -0.98 -14.89
CA THR A 171 2.66 -0.87 -16.12
C THR A 171 4.09 -1.37 -15.99
N ASN A 172 4.69 -1.25 -14.81
CA ASN A 172 6.05 -1.68 -14.56
C ASN A 172 6.15 -2.47 -13.26
N GLU A 173 6.91 -3.56 -13.31
CA GLU A 173 7.34 -4.33 -12.15
C GLU A 173 8.88 -4.36 -12.12
N LEU A 174 9.43 -3.71 -11.10
CA LEU A 174 10.85 -3.51 -10.90
C LEU A 174 11.38 -4.49 -9.86
N TYR A 175 12.43 -5.23 -10.22
CA TYR A 175 13.09 -6.19 -9.36
C TYR A 175 14.49 -5.71 -9.00
N TYR A 176 14.87 -5.86 -7.73
CA TYR A 176 16.18 -5.49 -7.19
C TYR A 176 16.61 -4.02 -7.44
N PHE A 177 15.65 -3.11 -7.56
CA PHE A 177 15.90 -1.70 -7.87
C PHE A 177 16.34 -0.91 -6.63
N GLY A 178 17.56 -0.35 -6.64
CA GLY A 178 18.04 0.54 -5.58
C GLY A 178 18.03 -0.14 -4.22
N HIS A 179 17.21 0.37 -3.28
CA HIS A 179 17.01 -0.20 -1.95
C HIS A 179 15.82 -1.20 -1.88
N TYR A 180 15.10 -1.40 -2.97
CA TYR A 180 13.89 -2.23 -3.02
C TYR A 180 14.20 -3.64 -3.51
N SER A 181 13.46 -4.63 -3.01
CA SER A 181 13.46 -6.01 -3.55
C SER A 181 12.48 -6.11 -4.71
N TYR A 182 11.29 -5.53 -4.50
CA TYR A 182 10.19 -5.47 -5.44
C TYR A 182 9.56 -4.08 -5.41
N ALA A 183 9.27 -3.52 -6.57
CA ALA A 183 8.63 -2.23 -6.74
C ALA A 183 7.76 -2.24 -8.01
N GLY A 184 6.85 -1.29 -8.13
CA GLY A 184 6.01 -1.20 -9.32
C GLY A 184 5.36 0.15 -9.53
N MET A 185 4.73 0.31 -10.68
CA MET A 185 4.09 1.56 -11.10
C MET A 185 2.67 1.30 -11.58
N ILE A 186 1.73 2.08 -11.07
CA ILE A 186 0.31 2.04 -11.47
C ILE A 186 -0.06 3.40 -12.04
N GLN A 187 -0.59 3.42 -13.26
CA GLN A 187 -0.93 4.66 -13.97
C GLN A 187 -2.26 4.55 -14.70
N PHE A 188 -2.78 5.68 -15.14
CA PHE A 188 -3.92 5.67 -16.06
C PHE A 188 -3.50 5.15 -17.43
N LEU A 189 -4.41 4.43 -18.09
CA LEU A 189 -4.25 4.05 -19.48
C LEU A 189 -4.11 5.31 -20.37
N PRO A 190 -3.26 5.29 -21.41
CA PRO A 190 -2.95 6.48 -22.22
C PRO A 190 -4.17 7.18 -22.82
N GLU A 191 -5.23 6.45 -23.18
CA GLU A 191 -6.46 6.99 -23.77
C GLU A 191 -7.23 7.96 -22.86
N TYR A 192 -6.95 7.97 -21.55
CA TYR A 192 -7.58 8.91 -20.60
C TYR A 192 -6.87 10.27 -20.55
N GLY A 193 -5.74 10.45 -21.24
CA GLY A 193 -5.05 11.75 -21.37
C GLY A 193 -4.50 12.32 -20.05
N ILE A 194 -4.28 11.46 -19.06
CA ILE A 194 -3.64 11.80 -17.78
C ILE A 194 -2.14 11.58 -17.96
N GLU A 195 -1.41 12.63 -18.34
CA GLU A 195 0.01 12.53 -18.73
C GLU A 195 0.97 13.14 -17.71
N THR A 196 0.42 13.87 -16.72
CA THR A 196 1.22 14.58 -15.73
C THR A 196 0.84 14.19 -14.31
N TYR A 197 1.78 14.39 -13.41
CA TYR A 197 1.57 14.31 -11.97
C TYR A 197 0.30 15.06 -11.50
N ASP A 198 0.14 16.34 -11.87
CA ASP A 198 -0.95 17.16 -11.31
C ASP A 198 -2.32 16.65 -11.78
N GLN A 199 -2.39 16.13 -13.01
CA GLN A 199 -3.59 15.48 -13.53
C GLN A 199 -3.91 14.19 -12.77
N PHE A 200 -2.92 13.33 -12.55
CA PHE A 200 -3.12 12.09 -11.77
C PHE A 200 -3.57 12.40 -10.35
N HIS A 201 -2.90 13.37 -9.70
CA HIS A 201 -3.18 13.76 -8.33
C HIS A 201 -4.62 14.26 -8.14
N GLU A 202 -5.07 15.14 -9.04
CA GLU A 202 -6.41 15.69 -9.00
C GLU A 202 -7.49 14.66 -9.38
N ALA A 203 -7.19 13.76 -10.31
CA ALA A 203 -8.12 12.72 -10.75
C ALA A 203 -8.32 11.63 -9.70
N TYR A 204 -7.25 11.13 -9.07
CA TYR A 204 -7.30 9.96 -8.19
C TYR A 204 -6.31 10.02 -7.03
N GLY A 205 -5.06 10.42 -7.27
CA GLY A 205 -3.97 10.26 -6.29
C GLY A 205 -4.20 10.90 -4.92
N LYS A 206 -4.86 12.07 -4.84
CA LYS A 206 -5.13 12.73 -3.56
C LYS A 206 -6.15 12.03 -2.66
N TYR A 207 -6.93 11.11 -3.24
CA TYR A 207 -7.96 10.36 -2.53
C TYR A 207 -7.45 9.02 -1.99
N ILE A 208 -6.31 8.52 -2.49
CA ILE A 208 -5.69 7.24 -2.07
C ILE A 208 -5.20 7.33 -0.63
N TYR A 209 -5.88 6.67 0.30
CA TYR A 209 -5.54 6.70 1.72
C TYR A 209 -4.84 5.43 2.19
N SER A 210 -4.88 4.35 1.39
CA SER A 210 -4.24 3.10 1.75
C SER A 210 -3.87 2.29 0.50
N MET A 211 -2.81 1.49 0.63
CA MET A 211 -2.37 0.53 -0.36
C MET A 211 -1.85 -0.72 0.34
N THR A 212 -2.11 -1.90 -0.20
CA THR A 212 -1.58 -3.16 0.32
C THR A 212 -1.01 -4.04 -0.78
N LEU A 213 -0.04 -4.88 -0.41
CA LEU A 213 0.42 -6.00 -1.23
C LEU A 213 0.14 -7.30 -0.48
N THR A 214 -0.48 -8.27 -1.14
CA THR A 214 -0.68 -9.62 -0.58
C THR A 214 0.15 -10.62 -1.36
N LYS A 215 0.90 -11.47 -0.65
CA LYS A 215 1.69 -12.56 -1.22
C LYS A 215 1.52 -13.79 -0.35
N ALA A 216 1.23 -14.94 -0.97
CA ALA A 216 1.02 -16.21 -0.25
C ALA A 216 0.02 -16.11 0.92
N GLY A 217 -1.03 -15.29 0.77
CA GLY A 217 -2.08 -15.09 1.78
C GLY A 217 -1.69 -14.16 2.95
N GLN A 218 -0.50 -13.58 2.94
CA GLN A 218 -0.07 -12.57 3.91
C GLN A 218 -0.13 -11.17 3.28
N THR A 219 -0.77 -10.24 3.98
CA THR A 219 -1.01 -8.87 3.50
C THR A 219 -0.02 -7.92 4.17
N ILE A 220 0.61 -7.08 3.37
CA ILE A 220 1.51 -6.02 3.81
C ILE A 220 0.83 -4.69 3.54
N PRO A 221 0.41 -3.98 4.58
CA PRO A 221 0.01 -2.59 4.46
C PRO A 221 1.21 -1.72 4.14
N LEU A 222 1.11 -0.99 3.03
CA LEU A 222 2.09 0.03 2.68
C LEU A 222 1.72 1.33 3.39
N LEU A 223 2.69 1.95 4.05
CA LEU A 223 2.55 3.32 4.53
C LEU A 223 2.80 4.27 3.37
N TRP A 224 2.36 5.52 3.51
CA TRP A 224 2.55 6.51 2.47
C TRP A 224 3.98 6.63 1.90
N PRO A 225 5.06 6.55 2.68
CA PRO A 225 6.40 6.59 2.10
C PRO A 225 6.76 5.37 1.25
N ASP A 226 6.09 4.24 1.48
CA ASP A 226 6.26 3.00 0.71
C ASP A 226 5.60 3.09 -0.66
N TYR A 227 4.63 4.01 -0.82
CA TYR A 227 4.01 4.32 -2.10
C TYR A 227 4.01 5.82 -2.38
N LEU A 228 4.89 6.23 -3.28
CA LEU A 228 5.04 7.64 -3.64
C LEU A 228 4.69 7.80 -5.11
N TYR A 229 3.91 8.82 -5.41
CA TYR A 229 3.75 9.29 -6.78
C TYR A 229 4.87 10.30 -7.07
N HIS A 230 5.74 10.02 -8.04
CA HIS A 230 6.96 10.79 -8.33
C HIS A 230 6.68 11.94 -9.32
N LYS A 231 7.10 13.17 -9.01
CA LYS A 231 7.06 14.30 -9.97
C LYS A 231 8.17 14.17 -11.01
N PRO A 232 7.92 14.46 -12.32
CA PRO A 232 6.67 14.90 -12.95
C PRO A 232 5.78 13.75 -13.46
N GLU A 233 6.09 12.52 -13.09
CA GLU A 233 5.51 11.30 -13.64
C GLU A 233 4.05 11.14 -13.18
N ASN A 234 3.23 10.49 -14.00
CA ASN A 234 1.76 10.42 -13.91
C ASN A 234 1.28 9.12 -13.28
N HIS A 235 2.07 8.56 -12.38
CA HIS A 235 1.84 7.24 -11.81
C HIS A 235 2.05 7.21 -10.29
N LEU A 236 1.43 6.22 -9.69
CA LEU A 236 1.67 5.77 -8.32
C LEU A 236 2.82 4.76 -8.34
N GLU A 237 3.94 5.04 -7.68
CA GLU A 237 4.98 4.04 -7.43
C GLU A 237 4.78 3.41 -6.06
N PHE A 238 5.18 2.15 -5.94
CA PHE A 238 5.37 1.50 -4.65
C PHE A 238 6.69 0.74 -4.63
N GLY A 239 7.26 0.56 -3.44
CA GLY A 239 8.51 -0.19 -3.26
C GLY A 239 8.63 -0.85 -1.90
N LEU A 240 9.01 -2.12 -1.90
CA LEU A 240 9.30 -2.90 -0.69
C LEU A 240 10.78 -2.89 -0.42
N LEU A 241 11.19 -2.35 0.73
CA LEU A 241 12.60 -2.26 1.09
C LEU A 241 13.20 -3.66 1.26
N ALA A 242 14.39 -3.86 0.71
CA ALA A 242 15.12 -5.11 0.84
C ALA A 242 16.08 -5.09 2.03
N GLY A 243 16.25 -6.25 2.67
CA GLY A 243 17.31 -6.44 3.69
C GLY A 243 17.16 -5.49 4.87
N THR A 244 15.92 -5.26 5.31
CA THR A 244 15.61 -4.44 6.49
C THR A 244 15.21 -5.33 7.66
N ASP A 245 15.40 -4.83 8.87
CA ASP A 245 14.90 -5.48 10.09
C ASP A 245 13.37 -5.30 10.27
N GLN A 246 12.68 -4.57 9.37
CA GLN A 246 11.24 -4.40 9.44
C GLN A 246 10.53 -5.65 8.91
N THR A 247 9.86 -6.36 9.82
CA THR A 247 9.18 -7.65 9.58
C THR A 247 8.28 -7.62 8.35
N ARG A 248 7.54 -6.52 8.19
CA ARG A 248 6.54 -6.37 7.12
C ARG A 248 7.08 -6.53 5.69
N TYR A 249 8.35 -6.25 5.42
CA TYR A 249 8.90 -6.39 4.05
C TYR A 249 9.57 -7.74 3.79
N GLN A 250 9.85 -8.51 4.85
CA GLN A 250 10.65 -9.73 4.75
C GLN A 250 9.98 -10.80 3.89
N LEU A 251 8.66 -10.76 3.75
CA LEU A 251 7.90 -11.61 2.85
C LEU A 251 8.36 -11.54 1.38
N PHE A 252 9.02 -10.45 0.99
CA PHE A 252 9.56 -10.22 -0.35
C PHE A 252 11.10 -10.26 -0.41
N ASP A 253 11.79 -10.63 0.68
CA ASP A 253 13.23 -10.94 0.61
C ASP A 253 13.48 -12.24 -0.17
N HIS A 254 12.49 -13.15 -0.15
CA HIS A 254 12.51 -14.41 -0.89
C HIS A 254 11.16 -14.68 -1.55
N TRP A 255 11.19 -15.20 -2.78
CA TRP A 255 10.01 -15.61 -3.51
C TRP A 255 10.33 -16.73 -4.49
N THR A 256 9.28 -17.40 -4.95
CA THR A 256 9.34 -18.38 -6.03
C THR A 256 8.76 -17.77 -7.30
N GLU A 257 9.30 -18.18 -8.45
CA GLU A 257 8.73 -17.84 -9.75
C GLU A 257 7.25 -18.28 -9.83
N GLY A 258 6.40 -17.39 -10.33
CA GLY A 258 4.97 -17.64 -10.49
C GLY A 258 4.13 -17.41 -9.23
N GLU A 259 4.73 -17.03 -8.10
CA GLU A 259 3.96 -16.64 -6.91
C GLU A 259 3.06 -15.44 -7.21
N GLU A 260 1.76 -15.59 -6.93
CA GLU A 260 0.79 -14.52 -7.12
C GLU A 260 1.00 -13.40 -6.09
N VAL A 261 0.92 -12.17 -6.58
CA VAL A 261 0.87 -10.95 -5.78
C VAL A 261 -0.38 -10.20 -6.14
N SER A 262 -1.20 -9.88 -5.14
CA SER A 262 -2.31 -8.96 -5.31
C SER A 262 -1.98 -7.60 -4.70
N ILE A 263 -2.46 -6.55 -5.35
CA ILE A 263 -2.30 -5.17 -4.90
C ILE A 263 -3.70 -4.61 -4.71
N GLU A 264 -3.98 -4.00 -3.55
CA GLU A 264 -5.23 -3.31 -3.29
C GLU A 264 -4.94 -1.82 -3.03
N ILE A 265 -5.75 -0.94 -3.63
CA ILE A 265 -5.70 0.50 -3.40
C ILE A 265 -7.05 0.97 -2.90
N LEU A 266 -7.03 1.67 -1.77
CA LEU A 266 -8.21 2.24 -1.13
C LEU A 266 -8.21 3.75 -1.29
N ALA A 267 -9.29 4.30 -1.84
CA ALA A 267 -9.43 5.73 -2.12
C ALA A 267 -10.82 6.28 -1.75
N GLU A 268 -10.87 7.48 -1.18
CA GLU A 268 -12.12 8.10 -0.74
C GLU A 268 -13.07 8.40 -1.92
N GLY A 269 -14.28 7.82 -1.88
CA GLY A 269 -15.31 8.02 -2.90
C GLY A 269 -15.00 7.35 -4.24
N PHE A 270 -14.19 6.29 -4.22
CA PHE A 270 -13.87 5.41 -5.34
C PHE A 270 -14.03 3.97 -4.92
N GLU A 271 -14.27 3.10 -5.91
CA GLU A 271 -14.25 1.66 -5.68
C GLU A 271 -12.87 1.21 -5.18
N ASP A 272 -12.84 0.12 -4.42
CA ASP A 272 -11.57 -0.54 -4.09
C ASP A 272 -10.94 -1.07 -5.40
N VAL A 273 -9.69 -0.69 -5.66
CA VAL A 273 -8.97 -1.08 -6.88
C VAL A 273 -8.07 -2.26 -6.57
N HIS A 274 -8.08 -3.27 -7.44
CA HIS A 274 -7.35 -4.52 -7.29
C HIS A 274 -6.53 -4.84 -8.53
N PHE A 275 -5.25 -5.18 -8.33
CA PHE A 275 -4.40 -5.76 -9.38
C PHE A 275 -3.89 -7.12 -8.94
N THR A 276 -3.60 -7.97 -9.92
CA THR A 276 -2.97 -9.27 -9.70
C THR A 276 -1.85 -9.44 -10.70
N THR A 277 -0.68 -9.85 -10.21
CA THR A 277 0.47 -10.21 -11.03
C THR A 277 1.15 -11.46 -10.47
N VAL A 278 2.16 -11.95 -11.18
CA VAL A 278 2.97 -13.11 -10.79
C VAL A 278 4.44 -12.75 -10.75
N LEU A 279 5.10 -13.11 -9.65
CA LEU A 279 6.51 -12.80 -9.45
C LEU A 279 7.39 -13.52 -10.47
N LYS A 280 8.34 -12.78 -11.01
CA LYS A 280 9.35 -13.28 -11.94
C LYS A 280 10.39 -14.16 -11.23
N LYS A 281 11.23 -14.86 -11.99
CA LYS A 281 12.24 -15.75 -11.42
C LYS A 281 13.20 -14.97 -10.50
N PRO A 282 13.42 -15.40 -9.25
CA PRO A 282 14.40 -14.75 -8.38
C PRO A 282 15.82 -15.01 -8.90
N MET A 283 16.75 -14.12 -8.57
CA MET A 283 18.17 -14.32 -8.83
C MET A 283 18.86 -14.88 -7.58
N ASN A 284 19.78 -15.82 -7.78
CA ASN A 284 20.57 -16.40 -6.68
C ASN A 284 21.43 -15.37 -5.94
N SER A 285 21.76 -14.26 -6.61
CA SER A 285 22.50 -13.15 -6.03
C SER A 285 21.92 -11.84 -6.51
N ARG A 286 21.81 -10.84 -5.61
CA ARG A 286 21.35 -9.50 -5.97
C ARG A 286 22.25 -8.89 -7.05
N PRO A 287 21.69 -8.51 -8.21
CA PRO A 287 22.48 -7.88 -9.26
C PRO A 287 22.91 -6.47 -8.83
N LYS A 288 24.08 -6.03 -9.27
CA LYS A 288 24.60 -4.70 -8.91
C LYS A 288 25.68 -4.22 -9.87
N ILE A 289 25.74 -2.90 -10.06
CA ILE A 289 26.91 -2.23 -10.62
C ILE A 289 28.02 -2.25 -9.57
N VAL A 290 29.23 -2.65 -9.94
CA VAL A 290 30.38 -2.79 -9.03
C VAL A 290 30.83 -1.43 -8.49
N GLU A 291 30.93 -0.43 -9.37
CA GLU A 291 31.25 0.97 -9.04
C GLU A 291 30.21 1.89 -9.67
N THR A 292 29.47 2.62 -8.84
CA THR A 292 28.37 3.49 -9.31
C THR A 292 28.86 4.84 -9.82
N ASP A 293 30.13 5.15 -9.68
CA ASP A 293 30.76 6.35 -10.20
C ASP A 293 31.84 5.94 -11.19
N SER A 294 31.86 6.53 -12.38
CA SER A 294 32.87 6.24 -13.40
C SER A 294 33.26 7.52 -14.16
N VAL A 295 34.47 7.56 -14.71
CA VAL A 295 34.88 8.57 -15.69
C VAL A 295 34.93 7.98 -17.09
N LYS A 296 34.99 8.84 -18.10
CA LYS A 296 35.07 8.42 -19.50
C LYS A 296 36.32 7.54 -19.71
N GLY A 297 36.19 6.45 -20.46
CA GLY A 297 37.26 5.49 -20.70
C GLY A 297 37.34 4.35 -19.67
N GLU A 298 36.67 4.49 -18.52
CA GLU A 298 36.52 3.40 -17.56
C GLU A 298 35.46 2.38 -18.00
N GLN A 299 35.47 1.23 -17.33
CA GLN A 299 34.54 0.14 -17.61
C GLN A 299 33.44 0.12 -16.57
N ILE A 300 32.19 0.08 -17.02
CA ILE A 300 31.04 -0.10 -16.14
C ILE A 300 30.80 -1.61 -16.03
N THR A 301 30.97 -2.16 -14.83
CA THR A 301 30.79 -3.61 -14.59
C THR A 301 29.50 -3.87 -13.85
N LEU A 302 28.61 -4.65 -14.46
CA LEU A 302 27.37 -5.14 -13.88
C LEU A 302 27.53 -6.61 -13.51
N LYS A 303 27.43 -6.94 -12.22
CA LYS A 303 27.32 -8.33 -11.74
C LYS A 303 25.86 -8.78 -11.82
N ILE A 304 25.61 -9.87 -12.53
CA ILE A 304 24.26 -10.36 -12.83
C ILE A 304 24.25 -11.86 -13.12
N ALA A 305 23.08 -12.49 -13.05
CA ALA A 305 22.93 -13.94 -13.23
C ALA A 305 23.40 -14.42 -14.62
N PRO A 306 24.14 -15.55 -14.71
CA PRO A 306 24.62 -16.10 -15.99
C PRO A 306 23.52 -16.34 -17.02
N GLU A 307 22.35 -16.77 -16.55
CA GLU A 307 21.19 -17.03 -17.40
C GLU A 307 20.67 -15.75 -18.06
N LEU A 308 20.63 -14.63 -17.31
CA LEU A 308 20.21 -13.35 -17.86
C LEU A 308 21.25 -12.77 -18.83
N ILE A 309 22.56 -13.01 -18.60
CA ILE A 309 23.60 -12.69 -19.60
C ILE A 309 23.32 -13.44 -20.90
N THR A 310 22.93 -14.71 -20.80
CA THR A 310 22.59 -15.53 -21.97
C THR A 310 21.39 -14.96 -22.72
N GLU A 311 20.30 -14.61 -22.02
CA GLU A 311 19.11 -13.96 -22.62
C GLU A 311 19.48 -12.65 -23.35
N ILE A 312 20.32 -11.82 -22.74
CA ILE A 312 20.80 -10.56 -23.32
C ILE A 312 21.59 -10.82 -24.61
N MET A 313 22.55 -11.76 -24.57
CA MET A 313 23.40 -12.07 -25.72
C MET A 313 22.62 -12.73 -26.86
N GLN A 314 21.50 -13.40 -26.55
CA GLN A 314 20.56 -13.98 -27.50
C GLN A 314 19.47 -13.01 -27.98
N GLN A 315 19.47 -11.76 -27.48
CA GLN A 315 18.47 -10.73 -27.76
C GLN A 315 17.04 -11.09 -27.31
N GLU A 316 16.93 -11.98 -26.32
CA GLU A 316 15.67 -12.34 -25.66
C GLU A 316 15.31 -11.34 -24.54
N ALA A 317 16.32 -10.63 -24.02
CA ALA A 317 16.18 -9.51 -23.11
C ALA A 317 16.75 -8.22 -23.74
N THR A 318 16.16 -7.07 -23.43
CA THR A 318 16.63 -5.77 -23.93
C THR A 318 17.47 -5.04 -22.87
N ILE A 319 18.45 -4.26 -23.33
CA ILE A 319 19.20 -3.32 -22.49
C ILE A 319 19.08 -1.92 -23.07
N ASP A 320 18.58 -1.01 -22.25
CA ASP A 320 18.50 0.41 -22.56
C ASP A 320 19.33 1.23 -21.56
N ILE A 321 19.97 2.29 -22.04
CA ILE A 321 20.61 3.29 -21.18
C ILE A 321 19.91 4.63 -21.37
N LEU A 322 19.26 5.11 -20.31
CA LEU A 322 18.75 6.47 -20.22
C LEU A 322 19.88 7.42 -19.81
N THR A 323 20.06 8.46 -20.61
CA THR A 323 21.08 9.50 -20.40
C THR A 323 20.56 10.59 -19.45
N PRO A 324 21.44 11.47 -18.93
CA PRO A 324 21.03 12.63 -18.12
C PRO A 324 20.03 13.56 -18.83
N LYS A 325 20.00 13.56 -20.17
CA LYS A 325 19.04 14.34 -20.97
C LYS A 325 17.72 13.62 -21.24
N LYS A 326 17.52 12.42 -20.68
CA LYS A 326 16.37 11.54 -20.90
C LYS A 326 16.27 10.96 -22.32
N ASP A 327 17.37 10.98 -23.07
CA ASP A 327 17.49 10.22 -24.31
C ASP A 327 17.77 8.75 -23.98
N THR A 328 17.24 7.82 -24.79
CA THR A 328 17.48 6.37 -24.67
C THR A 328 18.54 5.92 -25.68
N LEU A 329 19.53 5.17 -25.22
CA LEU A 329 20.55 4.51 -26.03
C LEU A 329 20.38 2.99 -25.95
N ASP A 330 20.66 2.28 -27.06
CA ASP A 330 20.78 0.81 -27.04
C ASP A 330 22.02 0.41 -26.23
N GLY A 331 21.79 -0.14 -25.04
CA GLY A 331 22.85 -0.59 -24.15
C GLY A 331 23.60 -1.82 -24.66
N SER A 332 23.00 -2.60 -25.57
CA SER A 332 23.62 -3.78 -26.18
C SER A 332 24.84 -3.38 -27.02
N SER A 333 24.74 -2.24 -27.72
CA SER A 333 25.85 -1.66 -28.51
C SER A 333 27.07 -1.26 -27.66
N LEU A 334 26.90 -1.16 -26.34
CA LEU A 334 27.92 -0.74 -25.39
C LEU A 334 28.61 -1.90 -24.69
N ILE A 335 28.10 -3.13 -24.86
CA ILE A 335 28.68 -4.33 -24.26
C ILE A 335 30.06 -4.57 -24.89
N LYS A 336 31.10 -4.39 -24.08
CA LYS A 336 32.50 -4.66 -24.45
C LYS A 336 32.84 -6.13 -24.25
N LYS A 337 32.33 -6.73 -23.18
CA LYS A 337 32.62 -8.12 -22.80
C LYS A 337 31.51 -8.67 -21.91
N ALA A 338 31.18 -9.95 -22.12
CA ALA A 338 30.38 -10.75 -21.20
C ALA A 338 31.25 -11.86 -20.60
N THR A 339 31.12 -12.11 -19.30
CA THR A 339 31.67 -13.29 -18.60
C THR A 339 30.53 -14.12 -18.02
N GLU A 340 30.86 -15.17 -17.26
CA GLU A 340 29.86 -16.02 -16.62
C GLU A 340 28.90 -15.24 -15.69
N ASP A 341 29.41 -14.26 -14.95
CA ASP A 341 28.66 -13.52 -13.93
C ASP A 341 28.63 -11.99 -14.12
N GLN A 342 29.21 -11.48 -15.22
CA GLN A 342 29.35 -10.03 -15.44
C GLN A 342 29.10 -9.60 -16.88
N LEU A 343 28.48 -8.43 -17.01
CA LEU A 343 28.44 -7.62 -18.22
C LEU A 343 29.32 -6.38 -18.03
N ILE A 344 30.22 -6.16 -18.99
CA ILE A 344 31.15 -5.04 -18.99
C ILE A 344 30.79 -4.12 -20.14
N PHE A 345 30.42 -2.89 -19.81
CA PHE A 345 30.05 -1.85 -20.78
C PHE A 345 31.22 -0.87 -20.97
N SER A 346 31.43 -0.42 -22.21
CA SER A 346 32.32 0.70 -22.48
C SER A 346 31.61 2.03 -22.13
N SER A 347 32.33 2.92 -21.46
CA SER A 347 31.88 4.30 -21.22
C SER A 347 32.30 5.28 -22.32
N ASP A 348 33.04 4.84 -23.36
CA ASP A 348 33.65 5.72 -24.36
C ASP A 348 32.62 6.59 -25.11
N SER A 349 31.44 6.03 -25.36
CA SER A 349 30.30 6.68 -26.03
C SER A 349 29.43 7.51 -25.07
N LEU A 350 29.61 7.36 -23.74
CA LEU A 350 28.88 8.09 -22.71
C LEU A 350 29.54 9.45 -22.47
N SER A 351 29.28 10.38 -23.36
CA SER A 351 29.94 11.69 -23.40
C SER A 351 29.40 12.73 -22.42
N GLN A 352 28.24 12.50 -21.81
CA GLN A 352 27.61 13.48 -20.92
C GLN A 352 27.95 13.16 -19.46
N HIS A 353 28.21 14.19 -18.66
CA HIS A 353 28.34 14.03 -17.22
C HIS A 353 26.98 13.99 -16.56
N GLY A 354 26.86 13.23 -15.48
CA GLY A 354 25.64 13.13 -14.69
C GLY A 354 25.18 11.70 -14.48
N ARG A 355 23.93 11.57 -14.02
CA ARG A 355 23.33 10.30 -13.63
C ARG A 355 22.71 9.61 -14.85
N TYR A 356 23.12 8.37 -15.05
CA TYR A 356 22.60 7.45 -16.05
C TYR A 356 21.77 6.37 -15.37
N GLN A 357 20.87 5.79 -16.16
CA GLN A 357 20.04 4.67 -15.76
C GLN A 357 20.19 3.55 -16.79
N LEU A 358 20.68 2.40 -16.34
CA LEU A 358 20.71 1.16 -17.12
C LEU A 358 19.47 0.34 -16.79
N LYS A 359 18.64 0.08 -17.78
CA LYS A 359 17.40 -0.68 -17.70
C LYS A 359 17.57 -1.99 -18.46
N ILE A 360 17.24 -3.11 -17.82
CA ILE A 360 17.17 -4.42 -18.46
C ILE A 360 15.73 -4.90 -18.39
N VAL A 361 15.17 -5.38 -19.51
CA VAL A 361 13.83 -5.98 -19.54
C VAL A 361 13.95 -7.42 -19.98
N SER A 362 13.61 -8.34 -19.07
CA SER A 362 13.60 -9.79 -19.30
C SER A 362 12.22 -10.34 -19.00
N GLN A 363 11.73 -11.26 -19.84
CA GLN A 363 10.47 -11.97 -19.57
C GLN A 363 10.58 -12.92 -18.37
N THR A 364 11.77 -13.47 -18.14
CA THR A 364 12.10 -14.41 -17.06
C THR A 364 12.32 -13.70 -15.73
N TYR A 365 13.11 -12.62 -15.73
CA TYR A 365 13.58 -11.93 -14.53
C TYR A 365 12.90 -10.58 -14.25
N GLY A 366 12.01 -10.13 -15.13
CA GLY A 366 11.31 -8.86 -15.01
C GLY A 366 12.17 -7.66 -15.42
N GLN A 367 11.78 -6.47 -14.98
CA GLN A 367 12.53 -5.24 -15.23
C GLN A 367 13.54 -4.98 -14.12
N LEU A 368 14.79 -4.77 -14.49
CA LEU A 368 15.87 -4.39 -13.57
C LEU A 368 16.34 -2.98 -13.92
N LEU A 369 16.68 -2.21 -12.89
CA LEU A 369 17.09 -0.82 -13.06
C LEU A 369 18.29 -0.53 -12.17
N PHE A 370 19.36 -0.05 -12.79
CA PHE A 370 20.62 0.29 -12.14
C PHE A 370 20.99 1.74 -12.43
N LEU A 371 21.60 2.39 -11.44
CA LEU A 371 21.94 3.80 -11.50
C LEU A 371 23.45 3.94 -11.35
N PHE A 372 24.05 4.76 -12.22
CA PHE A 372 25.47 5.10 -12.13
C PHE A 372 25.68 6.55 -12.59
N THR A 373 26.83 7.12 -12.24
CA THR A 373 27.16 8.52 -12.51
C THR A 373 28.44 8.59 -13.32
N MET A 374 28.37 9.28 -14.46
CA MET A 374 29.55 9.67 -15.22
C MET A 374 30.08 11.00 -14.68
N LYS A 375 31.27 10.98 -14.08
CA LYS A 375 31.95 12.17 -13.56
C LYS A 375 32.77 12.86 -14.64
N GLN A 376 33.05 14.14 -14.41
CA GLN A 376 34.06 14.86 -15.17
C GLN A 376 35.43 14.32 -14.80
N GLU A 377 36.30 14.07 -15.79
CA GLU A 377 37.71 13.80 -15.52
C GLU A 377 38.26 14.94 -14.65
N ARG A 378 38.82 14.60 -13.49
CA ARG A 378 39.63 15.57 -12.75
C ARG A 378 40.86 15.83 -13.60
N LEU A 379 40.93 17.00 -14.20
CA LEU A 379 42.22 17.56 -14.61
C LEU A 379 43.04 17.68 -13.33
N GLU A 380 44.06 16.85 -13.17
CA GLU A 380 45.07 17.05 -12.13
C GLU A 380 45.73 18.42 -12.39
N GLU A 381 45.59 19.34 -11.43
CA GLU A 381 46.30 20.63 -11.42
C GLU A 381 47.77 20.46 -11.03
#